data_AF-A0A0E9MWD5-F1
#
_entry.id   AF-A0A0E9MWD5-F1
#
_cell.length_a   1.000
_cell.length_b   1.000
_cell.length_c   1.000
_cell.angle_alpha   90.00
_cell.angle_beta   90.00
_cell.angle_gamma   90.00
#
_symmetry.space_group_name_H-M   'P 1'
#
loop_
_entity.id
_entity.type
_entity.pdbx_description
1 polymer ?
#
loop_
_entity_poly.entity_id
_entity_poly.type
_entity_poly.pdbx_seq_one_letter_code
_entity_poly.pdbx_strand_id
1 'polypeptide(L)'
;MAKSLQRLDRHTEAFEQLESAFKIESENSSIPMEASLEAMHLKDLDKAIYYSEESLKRKPHDAAILGNHAMNLLLAEKDSEALATINEAIRILPSDSVNRNIEAIVRDVVSGKRKRPTFEDTIK
;
A
#
# COMPACT_ATOMS: atom_id res chain seq x y z
N MET A 1 -4.87 2.45 -20.86
CA MET A 1 -5.22 1.68 -19.64
C MET A 1 -4.14 1.95 -18.63
N ALA A 2 -4.49 2.17 -17.35
CA ALA A 2 -3.55 2.53 -16.29
C ALA A 2 -2.32 1.60 -16.27
N LYS A 3 -2.52 0.28 -16.36
CA LYS A 3 -1.41 -0.71 -16.42
C LYS A 3 -0.34 -0.47 -17.49
N SER A 4 -0.72 0.06 -18.65
CA SER A 4 0.25 0.40 -19.70
C SER A 4 1.06 1.65 -19.33
N LEU A 5 0.45 2.60 -18.64
CA LEU A 5 1.10 3.83 -18.17
C LEU A 5 2.03 3.54 -17.00
N GLN A 6 1.62 2.67 -16.06
CA GLN A 6 2.45 2.19 -14.95
C GLN A 6 3.75 1.55 -15.47
N ARG A 7 3.65 0.69 -16.49
CA ARG A 7 4.83 0.07 -17.13
C ARG A 7 5.75 1.03 -17.86
N LEU A 8 5.30 2.26 -18.13
CA LEU A 8 6.06 3.31 -18.78
C LEU A 8 6.51 4.38 -17.78
N ASP A 9 6.37 4.13 -16.46
CA ASP A 9 6.64 5.06 -15.36
C ASP A 9 5.87 6.39 -15.48
N ARG A 10 4.73 6.38 -16.20
CA ARG A 10 3.84 7.54 -16.37
C ARG A 10 2.83 7.58 -15.22
N HIS A 11 3.35 7.69 -13.99
CA HIS A 11 2.58 7.54 -12.76
C HIS A 11 1.44 8.55 -12.60
N THR A 12 1.65 9.82 -12.97
CA THR A 12 0.60 10.84 -12.91
C THR A 12 -0.61 10.46 -13.75
N GLU A 13 -0.38 10.03 -14.99
CA GLU A 13 -1.47 9.68 -15.91
C GLU A 13 -2.13 8.35 -15.54
N ALA A 14 -1.35 7.39 -15.03
CA ALA A 14 -1.88 6.14 -14.49
C ALA A 14 -2.83 6.43 -13.32
N PHE A 15 -2.39 7.30 -12.41
CA PHE A 15 -3.15 7.72 -11.25
C PHE A 15 -4.45 8.42 -11.64
N GLU A 16 -4.42 9.41 -12.56
CA GLU A 16 -5.63 10.09 -13.03
C GLU A 16 -6.68 9.12 -13.64
N GLN A 17 -6.22 8.09 -14.37
CA GLN A 17 -7.11 7.05 -14.88
C GLN A 17 -7.71 6.20 -13.76
N LEU A 18 -6.93 5.87 -12.73
CA LEU A 18 -7.38 5.10 -11.58
C LEU A 18 -8.37 5.91 -10.72
N GLU A 19 -8.13 7.21 -10.49
CA GLU A 19 -9.08 8.09 -9.78
C GLU A 19 -10.41 8.20 -10.53
N SER A 20 -10.37 8.25 -11.86
CA SER A 20 -11.57 8.27 -12.69
C SER A 20 -12.33 6.93 -12.62
N ALA A 21 -11.61 5.81 -12.66
CA ALA A 21 -12.21 4.48 -12.54
C ALA A 21 -12.82 4.25 -11.14
N PHE A 22 -12.14 4.71 -10.09
CA PHE A 22 -12.57 4.60 -8.69
C PHE A 22 -13.95 5.25 -8.45
N LYS A 23 -14.25 6.36 -9.14
CA LYS A 23 -15.53 7.07 -9.04
C LYS A 23 -16.71 6.32 -9.65
N ILE A 24 -16.45 5.40 -10.57
CA ILE A 24 -17.48 4.67 -11.33
C ILE A 24 -17.63 3.24 -10.81
N GLU A 25 -16.53 2.63 -10.38
CA GLU A 25 -16.48 1.26 -9.91
C GLU A 25 -16.36 1.20 -8.39
N SER A 26 -17.43 0.77 -7.72
CA SER A 26 -17.54 0.76 -6.26
C SER A 26 -17.09 -0.54 -5.60
N GLU A 27 -17.04 -1.66 -6.32
CA GLU A 27 -16.83 -2.98 -5.73
C GLU A 27 -15.41 -3.50 -5.93
N ASN A 28 -14.78 -3.18 -7.06
CA ASN A 28 -13.45 -3.66 -7.37
C ASN A 28 -12.38 -3.06 -6.45
N SER A 29 -11.83 -3.85 -5.53
CA SER A 29 -10.79 -3.41 -4.59
C SER A 29 -9.43 -3.17 -5.26
N SER A 30 -9.17 -3.77 -6.43
CA SER A 30 -7.89 -3.60 -7.14
C SER A 30 -7.69 -2.18 -7.66
N ILE A 31 -8.77 -1.46 -8.02
CA ILE A 31 -8.66 -0.08 -8.52
C ILE A 31 -8.06 0.87 -7.47
N PRO A 32 -8.65 1.00 -6.26
CA PRO A 32 -8.04 1.82 -5.22
C PRO A 32 -6.70 1.24 -4.72
N MET A 33 -6.47 -0.08 -4.78
CA MET A 33 -5.14 -0.63 -4.46
C MET A 33 -4.06 -0.10 -5.42
N GLU A 34 -4.32 -0.15 -6.72
CA GLU A 34 -3.41 0.38 -7.74
C GLU A 34 -3.26 1.91 -7.61
N ALA A 35 -4.34 2.63 -7.28
CA ALA A 35 -4.27 4.07 -7.03
C ALA A 35 -3.34 4.41 -5.85
N SER A 36 -3.39 3.61 -4.78
CA SER A 36 -2.49 3.76 -3.64
C SER A 36 -1.01 3.56 -4.03
N LEU A 37 -0.72 2.56 -4.85
CA LEU A 37 0.63 2.32 -5.37
C LEU A 37 1.12 3.50 -6.23
N GLU A 38 0.30 4.03 -7.12
CA GLU A 38 0.68 5.19 -7.92
C GLU A 38 0.86 6.45 -7.06
N ALA A 39 0.02 6.66 -6.04
CA ALA A 39 0.19 7.77 -5.10
C ALA A 39 1.54 7.68 -4.36
N MET A 40 2.00 6.47 -4.04
CA MET A 40 3.33 6.22 -3.48
C MET A 40 4.46 6.63 -4.44
N HIS A 41 4.36 6.28 -5.73
CA HIS A 41 5.31 6.74 -6.75
C HIS A 41 5.32 8.28 -6.89
N LEU A 42 4.16 8.91 -6.69
CA LEU A 42 3.99 10.37 -6.71
C LEU A 42 4.36 11.05 -5.38
N LYS A 43 4.78 10.29 -4.37
CA LYS A 43 5.10 10.77 -3.01
C LYS A 43 3.93 11.49 -2.32
N ASP A 44 2.71 11.12 -2.69
CA ASP A 44 1.48 11.62 -2.08
C ASP A 44 0.98 10.59 -1.05
N LEU A 45 1.56 10.67 0.16
CA LEU A 45 1.33 9.69 1.22
C LEU A 45 -0.11 9.72 1.74
N ASP A 46 -0.72 10.90 1.79
CA ASP A 46 -2.11 11.04 2.22
C ASP A 46 -3.05 10.30 1.27
N LYS A 47 -2.85 10.46 -0.05
CA LYS A 47 -3.63 9.69 -1.03
C LYS A 47 -3.31 8.20 -1.02
N ALA A 48 -2.05 7.82 -0.81
CA ALA A 48 -1.67 6.41 -0.68
C ALA A 48 -2.44 5.73 0.47
N ILE A 49 -2.52 6.37 1.63
CA ILE A 49 -3.31 5.88 2.76
C ILE A 49 -4.79 5.84 2.41
N TYR A 50 -5.36 6.95 1.92
CA TYR A 50 -6.78 7.02 1.56
C TYR A 50 -7.20 5.88 0.61
N TYR A 51 -6.46 5.67 -0.48
CA TYR A 51 -6.82 4.64 -1.45
C TYR A 51 -6.57 3.23 -0.93
N SER A 52 -5.54 2.99 -0.11
CA SER A 52 -5.36 1.67 0.52
C SER A 52 -6.48 1.35 1.53
N GLU A 53 -6.98 2.34 2.28
CA GLU A 53 -8.15 2.20 3.14
C GLU A 53 -9.43 1.91 2.34
N GLU A 54 -9.67 2.63 1.23
CA GLU A 54 -10.81 2.37 0.35
C GLU A 54 -10.76 0.97 -0.26
N SER A 55 -9.56 0.46 -0.57
CA SER A 55 -9.37 -0.92 -1.01
C SER A 55 -9.72 -1.92 0.09
N LEU A 56 -9.30 -1.67 1.33
CA LEU A 56 -9.67 -2.49 2.50
C LEU A 56 -11.17 -2.44 2.79
N LYS A 57 -11.84 -1.29 2.64
CA LYS A 57 -13.30 -1.20 2.81
C LYS A 57 -14.03 -2.15 1.86
N ARG A 58 -13.53 -2.30 0.63
CA ARG A 58 -14.08 -3.22 -0.39
C ARG A 58 -13.69 -4.67 -0.12
N LYS A 59 -12.49 -4.92 0.41
CA LYS A 59 -11.98 -6.26 0.73
C LYS A 59 -11.15 -6.29 2.03
N PRO A 60 -11.81 -6.36 3.21
CA PRO A 60 -11.16 -6.12 4.51
C PRO A 60 -10.08 -7.13 4.93
N HIS A 61 -10.14 -8.35 4.40
CA HIS A 61 -9.26 -9.45 4.78
C HIS A 61 -8.35 -9.91 3.63
N ASP A 62 -8.00 -9.00 2.73
CA ASP A 62 -7.00 -9.29 1.71
C ASP A 62 -5.60 -9.03 2.25
N ALA A 63 -4.79 -10.09 2.34
CA ALA A 63 -3.45 -10.00 2.90
C ALA A 63 -2.52 -9.08 2.08
N ALA A 64 -2.69 -8.97 0.76
CA ALA A 64 -1.85 -8.11 -0.07
C ALA A 64 -2.21 -6.63 0.15
N ILE A 65 -3.51 -6.31 0.24
CA ILE A 65 -3.96 -4.94 0.55
C ILE A 65 -3.49 -4.53 1.95
N LEU A 66 -3.63 -5.41 2.95
CA LEU A 66 -3.16 -5.14 4.31
C LEU A 66 -1.65 -4.90 4.36
N GLY A 67 -0.86 -5.66 3.62
CA GLY A 67 0.58 -5.45 3.49
C GLY A 67 0.95 -4.09 2.92
N ASN A 68 0.30 -3.69 1.83
CA ASN A 68 0.47 -2.36 1.24
C ASN A 68 0.08 -1.25 2.21
N HIS A 69 -1.09 -1.35 2.83
CA HIS A 69 -1.57 -0.38 3.81
C HIS A 69 -0.61 -0.24 5.00
N ALA A 70 -0.09 -1.35 5.52
CA ALA A 70 0.90 -1.34 6.59
C ALA A 70 2.19 -0.58 6.21
N MET A 71 2.65 -0.70 4.96
CA MET A 71 3.82 0.06 4.48
C MET A 71 3.52 1.56 4.40
N ASN A 72 2.34 1.94 3.91
CA ASN A 72 1.91 3.34 3.86
C ASN A 72 1.82 3.94 5.28
N LEU A 73 1.22 3.21 6.22
CA LEU A 73 1.16 3.61 7.63
C LEU A 73 2.56 3.75 8.24
N LEU A 74 3.48 2.82 7.92
CA LEU A 74 4.87 2.91 8.39
C LEU A 74 5.53 4.18 7.88
N LEU A 75 5.40 4.53 6.59
CA LEU A 75 5.97 5.78 6.07
C LEU A 75 5.33 7.02 6.70
N ALA A 76 4.08 6.93 7.12
CA ALA A 76 3.35 8.00 7.81
C ALA A 76 3.64 8.10 9.30
N GLU A 77 4.65 7.37 9.79
CA GLU A 77 5.02 7.31 11.21
C GLU A 77 3.91 6.78 12.14
N LYS A 78 2.91 6.09 11.57
CA LYS A 78 1.81 5.44 12.30
C LYS A 78 2.20 4.02 12.71
N ASP A 79 3.25 3.93 13.52
CA ASP A 79 3.95 2.67 13.84
C ASP A 79 3.07 1.60 14.47
N SER A 80 2.22 1.98 15.43
CA SER A 80 1.30 1.05 16.10
C SER A 80 0.27 0.48 15.14
N GLU A 81 -0.27 1.30 14.23
CA GLU A 81 -1.25 0.90 13.23
C GLU A 81 -0.60 0.01 12.16
N ALA A 82 0.60 0.37 11.71
CA ALA A 82 1.39 -0.44 10.76
C ALA A 82 1.67 -1.85 11.31
N LEU A 83 2.09 -1.94 12.58
CA LEU A 83 2.36 -3.22 13.25
C LEU A 83 1.10 -4.05 13.41
N ALA A 84 -0.02 -3.44 13.81
CA ALA A 84 -1.30 -4.15 13.91
C ALA A 84 -1.76 -4.69 12.54
N THR A 85 -1.69 -3.86 11.50
CA THR A 85 -2.12 -4.18 10.13
C THR A 85 -1.28 -5.32 9.54
N ILE A 86 0.05 -5.28 9.67
CA ILE A 86 0.90 -6.33 9.11
C ILE A 86 0.75 -7.65 9.86
N ASN A 87 0.54 -7.62 11.17
CA ASN A 87 0.25 -8.83 11.95
C ASN A 87 -1.05 -9.49 11.50
N GLU A 88 -2.06 -8.71 11.11
CA GLU A 88 -3.29 -9.24 10.53
C GLU A 88 -3.03 -9.90 9.16
N ALA A 89 -2.27 -9.25 8.28
CA ALA A 89 -1.90 -9.82 6.98
C ALA A 89 -1.20 -11.18 7.12
N ILE A 90 -0.24 -11.28 8.05
CA ILE A 90 0.48 -12.52 8.37
C ILE A 90 -0.44 -13.58 8.96
N ARG A 91 -1.40 -13.20 9.81
CA ARG A 91 -2.38 -14.15 10.37
C ARG A 91 -3.26 -14.75 9.26
N ILE A 92 -3.64 -13.95 8.26
CA ILE A 92 -4.49 -14.39 7.15
C ILE A 92 -3.72 -15.29 6.19
N LEU A 93 -2.50 -14.91 5.79
CA LEU A 93 -1.66 -15.70 4.90
C LEU A 93 -0.22 -15.82 5.44
N PRO A 94 0.03 -16.76 6.37
CA PRO A 94 1.32 -16.87 7.05
C PRO A 94 2.49 -17.21 6.13
N SER A 95 2.25 -17.80 4.96
CA SER A 95 3.28 -18.20 4.00
C SER A 95 3.61 -17.11 2.97
N ASP A 96 2.97 -15.94 3.04
CA ASP A 96 3.23 -14.84 2.11
C ASP A 96 4.61 -14.21 2.38
N SER A 97 5.55 -14.41 1.44
CA SER A 97 6.91 -13.90 1.57
C SER A 97 6.99 -12.38 1.53
N VAL A 98 6.07 -11.72 0.81
CA VAL A 98 6.03 -10.26 0.71
C VAL A 98 5.63 -9.67 2.05
N ASN A 99 4.54 -10.16 2.65
CA ASN A 99 4.09 -9.71 3.95
C ASN A 99 5.08 -10.05 5.07
N ARG A 100 5.78 -11.19 5.00
CA ARG A 100 6.86 -11.48 5.97
C ARG A 100 8.02 -10.50 5.85
N ASN A 101 8.38 -10.10 4.64
CA ASN A 101 9.38 -9.07 4.44
C ASN A 101 8.90 -7.75 5.05
N ILE A 102 7.69 -7.30 4.72
CA ILE A 102 7.10 -6.07 5.27
C ILE A 102 7.03 -6.14 6.80
N GLU A 103 6.65 -7.28 7.39
CA GLU A 103 6.63 -7.49 8.84
C GLU A 103 8.02 -7.27 9.45
N ALA A 104 9.06 -7.83 8.85
CA ALA A 104 10.43 -7.62 9.29
C ALA A 104 10.82 -6.12 9.22
N ILE A 105 10.47 -5.42 8.13
CA ILE A 105 10.70 -3.98 8.00
C ILE A 105 10.02 -3.22 9.14
N VAL A 106 8.71 -3.44 9.33
CA VAL A 106 7.91 -2.76 10.34
C VAL A 106 8.50 -3.02 11.74
N ARG A 107 8.77 -4.27 12.10
CA ARG A 107 9.35 -4.64 13.41
C ARG A 107 10.72 -4.03 13.64
N ASP A 108 11.57 -4.00 12.62
CA ASP A 108 12.93 -3.45 12.76
C ASP A 108 12.91 -1.92 12.87
N VAL A 109 11.98 -1.24 12.18
CA VAL A 109 11.79 0.21 12.33
C VAL A 109 11.25 0.54 13.71
N VAL A 110 10.18 -0.14 14.15
CA VAL A 110 9.57 0.07 15.48
C VAL A 110 10.54 -0.22 16.62
N SER A 111 11.42 -1.20 16.46
CA SER A 111 12.46 -1.51 17.46
C SER A 111 13.73 -0.67 17.35
N GLY A 112 13.81 0.25 16.37
CA GLY A 112 14.98 1.11 16.14
C GLY A 112 16.19 0.41 15.52
N LYS A 113 16.06 -0.86 15.11
CA LYS A 113 17.13 -1.63 14.44
C LYS A 113 17.35 -1.19 13.00
N ARG A 114 16.32 -0.65 12.36
CA ARG A 114 16.34 -0.16 10.98
C ARG A 114 15.84 1.27 10.94
N LYS A 115 16.41 2.08 10.06
CA LYS A 115 15.83 3.39 9.72
C LYS A 115 14.54 3.19 8.95
N ARG A 116 13.57 4.08 9.18
CA ARG A 116 12.34 4.12 8.39
C ARG A 116 12.68 4.22 6.89
N PRO A 117 12.10 3.38 6.02
CA PRO A 117 12.32 3.48 4.57
C PRO A 117 11.94 4.86 4.03
N THR A 118 12.53 5.28 2.92
CA THR A 118 12.01 6.42 2.14
C THR A 118 11.05 5.92 1.05
N PHE A 119 10.37 6.83 0.35
CA PHE A 119 9.57 6.48 -0.82
C PHE A 119 10.39 5.72 -1.87
N GLU A 120 11.63 6.13 -2.11
CA GLU A 120 12.53 5.50 -3.06
C GLU A 120 12.93 4.07 -2.66
N ASP A 121 12.85 3.72 -1.37
CA ASP A 121 13.13 2.37 -0.90
C ASP A 121 11.92 1.44 -1.03
N THR A 122 10.70 2.01 -1.12
CA THR A 122 9.45 1.24 -1.13
C THR A 122 8.85 1.03 -2.53
N ILE A 123 9.30 1.79 -3.53
CA ILE A 123 8.81 1.74 -4.92
C ILE A 123 9.76 1.01 -5.90
N LYS A 124 10.79 0.33 -5.40
CA LYS A 124 11.78 -0.42 -6.20
C LYS A 124 11.32 -1.81 -6.62
#